data_AF-A0A559IW74-F1
#
_entry.id   AF-A0A559IW74-F1
#
_cell.length_a   1.000
_cell.length_b   1.000
_cell.length_c   1.000
_cell.angle_alpha   90.00
_cell.angle_beta   90.00
_cell.angle_gamma   90.00
#
_symmetry.space_group_name_H-M   'P 1'
#
loop_
_entity.id
_entity.type
_entity.pdbx_description
1 polymer ?
#
loop_
_entity_poly.entity_id
_entity_poly.type
_entity_poly.pdbx_seq_one_letter_code
_entity_poly.pdbx_strand_id
1 'polypeptide(L)'
;MMNDEHAGESSELVTQDDEHLGRREAERLERAIQLEAESAATGAKLKAELKQLYDRTERNFRRMVNDFYGRYGSRSSSRNAAGMIETKQVLPYDQAVKRIKAAEMKEWKDSVALWESRIQKESDPATRERLQAKLKEIICGTSPPNTRFDVLSWQMLMALEELDSAGTQQMGKTFETLLMDVYTEKISDIKQRDEDSLNAEEIAKVLSNPWNGTTFSDRLTMNMRKLQYHLRETIVQGLIQGKSSSAVVKDLGTRMGASFKQVERIIDTESVHFHSEAMLVAASKPDSDDRVAKPTLPKQVGYGETDLSLKVQQHRVGNKIFDLRNLVAADVEIDGVRTLKIFESTERLVIKPNGKEELKKVHSEKILLEEKNDMIANGYTYIVHRVYTEREPCNLGGHDCKKLLADELPDAEVSYSVEYGGEKESRARGNAALANELKKLEERENGI
;
A
#
# COMPACT_ATOMS: atom_id res chain seq x y z
N MET A 1 -66.42 -7.05 -37.00
CA MET A 1 -65.39 -6.31 -37.75
C MET A 1 -65.02 -5.11 -36.92
N MET A 2 -63.75 -5.07 -36.48
CA MET A 2 -62.93 -3.88 -36.18
C MET A 2 -63.43 -2.92 -35.08
N ASN A 3 -62.61 -2.23 -34.29
CA ASN A 3 -61.26 -2.32 -33.74
C ASN A 3 -61.08 -0.96 -33.02
N ASP A 4 -60.14 -0.89 -32.07
CA ASP A 4 -59.47 0.32 -31.59
C ASP A 4 -60.27 1.24 -30.63
N GLU A 5 -59.74 1.75 -29.51
CA GLU A 5 -58.35 1.85 -29.04
C GLU A 5 -58.36 2.06 -27.51
N HIS A 6 -57.56 1.26 -26.79
CA HIS A 6 -57.10 1.55 -25.42
C HIS A 6 -55.67 2.10 -25.55
N ALA A 7 -55.49 3.40 -25.31
CA ALA A 7 -54.16 3.96 -25.10
C ALA A 7 -54.27 5.24 -24.25
N GLY A 8 -53.52 5.27 -23.15
CA GLY A 8 -53.09 6.54 -22.55
C GLY A 8 -53.39 6.74 -21.07
N GLU A 9 -52.96 5.84 -20.20
CA GLU A 9 -52.65 6.21 -18.81
C GLU A 9 -51.62 5.23 -18.22
N SER A 10 -50.37 5.39 -18.67
CA SER A 10 -49.22 4.68 -18.10
C SER A 10 -48.01 5.62 -18.10
N SER A 11 -48.14 6.72 -17.37
CA SER A 11 -47.03 7.60 -17.04
C SER A 11 -47.43 8.41 -15.81
N GLU A 12 -47.19 7.85 -14.63
CA GLU A 12 -46.99 8.56 -13.34
C GLU A 12 -47.10 7.54 -12.21
N LEU A 13 -46.06 6.72 -12.05
CA LEU A 13 -45.80 5.98 -10.81
C LEU A 13 -44.28 5.83 -10.69
N VAL A 14 -43.58 6.98 -10.71
CA VAL A 14 -42.29 7.07 -10.03
C VAL A 14 -42.66 7.02 -8.55
N THR A 15 -42.38 5.88 -7.93
CA THR A 15 -42.75 5.62 -6.53
C THR A 15 -41.95 6.57 -5.63
N GLN A 16 -42.56 7.03 -4.53
CA GLN A 16 -41.87 7.88 -3.53
C GLN A 16 -40.56 7.26 -3.00
N ASP A 17 -40.41 5.94 -3.12
CA ASP A 17 -39.19 5.21 -2.77
C ASP A 17 -38.04 5.46 -3.76
N ASP A 18 -38.31 5.61 -5.06
CA ASP A 18 -37.29 5.95 -6.07
C ASP A 18 -36.77 7.39 -5.91
N GLU A 19 -37.66 8.35 -5.56
CA GLU A 19 -37.24 9.72 -5.22
C GLU A 19 -36.40 9.76 -3.93
N HIS A 20 -36.73 8.93 -2.94
CA HIS A 20 -36.01 8.88 -1.67
C HIS A 20 -34.64 8.18 -1.81
N LEU A 21 -34.52 7.17 -2.67
CA LEU A 21 -33.26 6.52 -3.02
C LEU A 21 -32.34 7.50 -3.76
N GLY A 22 -32.88 8.21 -4.77
CA GLY A 22 -32.14 9.22 -5.53
C GLY A 22 -31.64 10.39 -4.68
N ARG A 23 -32.41 10.84 -3.68
CA ARG A 23 -31.93 11.85 -2.71
C ARG A 23 -30.78 11.35 -1.85
N ARG A 24 -30.84 10.10 -1.34
CA ARG A 24 -29.75 9.53 -0.52
C ARG A 24 -28.47 9.33 -1.34
N GLU A 25 -28.59 8.91 -2.58
CA GLU A 25 -27.45 8.77 -3.49
C GLU A 25 -26.83 10.13 -3.83
N ALA A 26 -27.66 11.15 -4.07
CA ALA A 26 -27.18 12.52 -4.27
C ALA A 26 -26.45 13.07 -3.03
N GLU A 27 -26.99 12.88 -1.83
CA GLU A 27 -26.34 13.29 -0.57
C GLU A 27 -25.01 12.57 -0.31
N ARG A 28 -24.89 11.30 -0.72
CA ARG A 28 -23.62 10.54 -0.63
C ARG A 28 -22.60 11.04 -1.64
N LEU A 29 -23.03 11.34 -2.87
CA LEU A 29 -22.16 11.88 -3.90
C LEU A 29 -21.63 13.27 -3.51
N GLU A 30 -22.50 14.13 -2.98
CA GLU A 30 -22.11 15.47 -2.52
C GLU A 30 -21.08 15.39 -1.38
N ARG A 31 -21.26 14.47 -0.43
CA ARG A 31 -20.26 14.20 0.63
C ARG A 31 -18.94 13.66 0.09
N ALA A 32 -18.98 12.74 -0.86
CA ALA A 32 -17.76 12.22 -1.48
C ALA A 32 -16.94 13.33 -2.17
N ILE A 33 -17.62 14.23 -2.89
CA ILE A 33 -16.99 15.40 -3.52
C ILE A 33 -16.39 16.33 -2.46
N GLN A 34 -17.09 16.56 -1.34
CA GLN A 34 -16.59 17.38 -0.24
C GLN A 34 -15.31 16.78 0.40
N LEU A 35 -15.28 15.47 0.64
CA LEU A 35 -14.11 14.77 1.19
C LEU A 35 -12.90 14.82 0.25
N GLU A 36 -13.14 14.71 -1.06
CA GLU A 36 -12.09 14.88 -2.06
C GLU A 36 -11.55 16.32 -2.05
N ALA A 37 -12.43 17.33 -1.93
CA ALA A 37 -12.04 18.72 -1.81
C ALA A 37 -11.24 19.02 -0.53
N GLU A 38 -11.59 18.41 0.60
CA GLU A 38 -10.86 18.51 1.86
C GLU A 38 -9.49 17.83 1.79
N SER A 39 -9.43 16.67 1.14
CA SER A 39 -8.17 15.97 0.85
C SER A 39 -7.24 16.83 -0.01
N ALA A 40 -7.78 17.48 -1.04
CA ALA A 40 -7.05 18.42 -1.89
C ALA A 40 -6.60 19.67 -1.13
N ALA A 41 -7.43 20.21 -0.23
CA ALA A 41 -7.08 21.33 0.63
C ALA A 41 -5.94 20.99 1.60
N THR A 42 -5.96 19.80 2.19
CA THR A 42 -4.88 19.26 3.03
C THR A 42 -3.58 19.14 2.24
N GLY A 43 -3.64 18.62 1.01
CA GLY A 43 -2.50 18.59 0.09
C GLY A 43 -1.96 19.99 -0.23
N ALA A 44 -2.83 20.97 -0.48
CA ALA A 44 -2.43 22.36 -0.74
C ALA A 44 -1.73 23.00 0.46
N LYS A 45 -2.22 22.75 1.68
CA LYS A 45 -1.58 23.21 2.92
C LYS A 45 -0.19 22.59 3.09
N LEU A 46 -0.06 21.28 2.89
CA LEU A 46 1.23 20.57 2.94
C LEU A 46 2.24 21.15 1.94
N LYS A 47 1.81 21.42 0.70
CA LYS A 47 2.66 22.08 -0.30
C LYS A 47 3.15 23.44 0.19
N ALA A 48 2.27 24.27 0.76
CA ALA A 48 2.65 25.58 1.27
C ALA A 48 3.68 25.49 2.42
N GLU A 49 3.51 24.53 3.33
CA GLU A 49 4.44 24.32 4.45
C GLU A 49 5.80 23.79 3.97
N LEU A 50 5.82 22.79 3.07
CA LEU A 50 7.07 22.31 2.47
C LEU A 50 7.76 23.39 1.64
N LYS A 51 7.00 24.28 0.97
CA LYS A 51 7.57 25.42 0.26
C LYS A 51 8.34 26.33 1.20
N GLN A 52 7.85 26.56 2.42
CA GLN A 52 8.56 27.37 3.42
C GLN A 52 9.88 26.71 3.85
N LEU A 53 9.91 25.38 3.97
CA LEU A 53 11.14 24.63 4.25
C LEU A 53 12.14 24.79 3.10
N TYR A 54 11.70 24.60 1.86
CA TYR A 54 12.49 24.81 0.67
C TYR A 54 13.06 26.23 0.59
N ASP A 55 12.24 27.25 0.83
CA ASP A 55 12.65 28.65 0.79
C ASP A 55 13.66 28.99 1.89
N ARG A 56 13.53 28.37 3.06
CA ARG A 56 14.50 28.51 4.14
C ARG A 56 15.85 27.92 3.73
N THR A 57 15.84 26.73 3.14
CA THR A 57 17.05 26.05 2.66
C THR A 57 17.69 26.79 1.49
N GLU A 58 16.91 27.30 0.53
CA GLU A 58 17.41 28.12 -0.57
C GLU A 58 18.06 29.41 -0.07
N ARG A 59 17.45 30.11 0.89
CA ARG A 59 18.07 31.28 1.55
C ARG A 59 19.38 30.91 2.24
N ASN A 60 19.47 29.71 2.81
CA ASN A 60 20.69 29.21 3.41
C ASN A 60 21.79 28.99 2.36
N PHE A 61 21.47 28.31 1.26
CA PHE A 61 22.41 28.10 0.14
C PHE A 61 22.87 29.41 -0.47
N ARG A 62 21.97 30.37 -0.66
CA ARG A 62 22.33 31.72 -1.11
C ARG A 62 23.38 32.35 -0.20
N ARG A 63 23.21 32.26 1.13
CA ARG A 63 24.20 32.78 2.08
C ARG A 63 25.53 32.04 1.98
N MET A 64 25.51 30.71 1.97
CA MET A 64 26.73 29.89 1.87
C MET A 64 27.52 30.20 0.59
N VAL A 65 26.84 30.29 -0.56
CA VAL A 65 27.48 30.59 -1.85
C VAL A 65 28.01 32.02 -1.90
N ASN A 66 27.26 33.01 -1.38
CA ASN A 66 27.74 34.39 -1.33
C ASN A 66 28.96 34.53 -0.40
N ASP A 67 28.94 33.87 0.77
CA ASP A 67 30.08 33.85 1.70
C ASP A 67 31.30 33.17 1.05
N PHE A 68 31.09 32.04 0.37
CA PHE A 68 32.14 31.33 -0.35
C PHE A 68 32.81 32.20 -1.43
N TYR A 69 32.01 32.86 -2.28
CA TYR A 69 32.52 33.79 -3.29
C TYR A 69 33.14 35.05 -2.67
N GLY A 70 32.61 35.53 -1.55
CA GLY A 70 33.13 36.70 -0.84
C GLY A 70 34.50 36.44 -0.21
N ARG A 71 34.72 35.24 0.34
CA ARG A 71 35.97 34.84 1.00
C ARG A 71 37.09 34.52 0.01
N TYR A 72 36.75 33.84 -1.09
CA TYR A 72 37.75 33.28 -1.99
C TYR A 72 37.80 33.93 -3.37
N GLY A 73 36.75 34.65 -3.76
CA GLY A 73 36.64 35.30 -5.06
C GLY A 73 37.28 36.68 -5.09
N SER A 74 37.31 37.27 -6.28
CA SER A 74 37.73 38.64 -6.51
C SER A 74 36.56 39.47 -7.06
N ARG A 75 36.67 40.79 -6.95
CA ARG A 75 35.75 41.71 -7.63
C ARG A 75 36.20 41.87 -9.08
N SER A 76 35.32 41.56 -10.01
CA SER A 76 35.49 41.80 -11.44
C SER A 76 34.55 42.91 -11.87
N SER A 77 35.08 43.95 -12.51
CA SER A 77 34.30 45.06 -13.04
C SER A 77 34.24 44.95 -14.56
N SER A 78 33.03 44.95 -15.11
CA SER A 78 32.79 44.95 -16.56
C SER A 78 31.73 45.98 -16.91
N ARG A 79 31.72 46.47 -18.16
CA ARG A 79 30.63 47.31 -18.66
C ARG A 79 29.47 46.44 -19.11
N ASN A 80 28.27 46.74 -18.65
CA ASN A 80 27.06 46.13 -19.18
C ASN A 80 26.68 46.72 -20.56
N ALA A 81 25.64 46.16 -21.18
CA ALA A 81 25.14 46.63 -22.49
C ALA A 81 24.69 48.11 -22.48
N ALA A 82 24.36 48.66 -21.32
CA ALA A 82 23.99 50.06 -21.14
C ALA A 82 25.20 50.98 -20.82
N GLY A 83 26.44 50.47 -20.91
CA GLY A 83 27.67 51.23 -20.66
C GLY A 83 27.99 51.47 -19.17
N MET A 84 27.18 50.98 -18.24
CA MET A 84 27.38 51.13 -16.80
C MET A 84 28.42 50.12 -16.29
N ILE A 85 29.26 50.54 -15.34
CA ILE A 85 30.21 49.64 -14.67
C ILE A 85 29.42 48.75 -13.70
N GLU A 86 29.48 47.45 -13.93
CA GLU A 86 28.91 46.43 -13.07
C GLU A 86 30.05 45.67 -12.38
N THR A 87 30.10 45.74 -11.05
CA THR A 87 31.07 45.00 -10.24
C THR A 87 30.44 43.71 -9.72
N LYS A 88 31.01 42.57 -10.08
CA LYS A 88 30.55 41.22 -9.69
C LYS A 88 31.63 40.50 -8.90
N GLN A 89 31.20 39.69 -7.93
CA GLN A 89 32.10 38.71 -7.31
C GLN A 89 32.20 37.49 -8.22
N VAL A 90 33.42 37.14 -8.61
CA VAL A 90 33.73 35.99 -9.46
C VAL A 90 34.79 35.15 -8.78
N LEU A 91 34.66 33.82 -8.88
CA LEU A 91 35.60 32.86 -8.30
C LEU A 91 36.02 31.86 -9.37
N PRO A 92 37.29 31.89 -9.81
CA PRO A 92 37.85 30.87 -10.70
C PRO A 92 37.85 29.48 -10.05
N TYR A 93 37.64 28.44 -10.87
CA TYR A 93 37.57 27.05 -10.39
C TYR A 93 38.85 26.59 -9.66
N ASP A 94 40.04 26.97 -10.14
CA ASP A 94 41.33 26.63 -9.52
C ASP A 94 41.43 27.14 -8.07
N GLN A 95 40.84 28.30 -7.77
CA GLN A 95 40.81 28.86 -6.42
C GLN A 95 39.85 28.12 -5.50
N ALA A 96 38.73 27.62 -6.05
CA ALA A 96 37.72 26.87 -5.31
C ALA A 96 38.20 25.47 -4.91
N VAL A 97 39.04 24.83 -5.73
CA VAL A 97 39.60 23.50 -5.45
C VAL A 97 40.92 23.52 -4.69
N LYS A 98 41.37 24.70 -4.24
CA LYS A 98 42.56 24.79 -3.36
C LYS A 98 42.35 23.99 -2.08
N ARG A 99 43.44 23.37 -1.62
CA ARG A 99 43.48 22.64 -0.35
C ARG A 99 43.08 23.56 0.80
N ILE A 100 42.25 23.05 1.71
CA ILE A 100 41.82 23.82 2.89
C ILE A 100 42.95 24.00 3.89
N LYS A 101 42.91 25.14 4.58
CA LYS A 101 43.81 25.49 5.69
C LYS A 101 43.29 24.90 7.01
N ALA A 102 44.16 24.85 8.02
CA ALA A 102 43.82 24.34 9.35
C ALA A 102 42.64 25.11 10.00
N ALA A 103 42.56 26.43 9.82
CA ALA A 103 41.45 27.23 10.32
C ALA A 103 40.11 26.89 9.65
N GLU A 104 40.11 26.71 8.32
CA GLU A 104 38.92 26.33 7.54
C GLU A 104 38.45 24.91 7.89
N MET A 105 39.40 23.98 8.11
CA MET A 105 39.10 22.64 8.62
C MET A 105 38.46 22.69 10.01
N LYS A 106 38.93 23.59 10.89
CA LYS A 106 38.34 23.78 12.22
C LYS A 106 36.90 24.29 12.11
N GLU A 107 36.65 25.33 11.30
CA GLU A 107 35.30 25.86 11.06
C GLU A 107 34.33 24.78 10.54
N TRP A 108 34.81 23.91 9.64
CA TRP A 108 34.03 22.77 9.17
C TRP A 108 33.70 21.80 10.32
N LYS A 109 34.68 21.42 11.14
CA LYS A 109 34.44 20.56 12.32
C LYS A 109 33.45 21.18 13.30
N ASP A 110 33.56 22.48 13.54
CA ASP A 110 32.63 23.22 14.41
C ASP A 110 31.20 23.17 13.83
N SER A 111 31.04 23.26 12.50
CA SER A 111 29.73 23.11 11.84
C SER A 111 29.16 21.69 11.97
N VAL A 112 30.00 20.66 11.89
CA VAL A 112 29.60 19.26 12.11
C VAL A 112 29.18 19.04 13.57
N ALA A 113 29.92 19.58 14.54
CA ALA A 113 29.58 19.48 15.96
C ALA A 113 28.27 20.19 16.31
N LEU A 114 28.00 21.35 15.68
CA LEU A 114 26.72 22.03 15.80
C LEU A 114 25.56 21.18 15.24
N TRP A 115 25.79 20.54 14.09
CA TRP A 115 24.80 19.66 13.48
C TRP A 115 24.53 18.42 14.33
N GLU A 116 25.58 17.78 14.86
CA GLU A 116 25.47 16.68 15.83
C GLU A 116 24.64 17.08 17.05
N SER A 117 24.92 18.25 17.63
CA SER A 117 24.16 18.79 18.77
C SER A 117 22.68 19.03 18.44
N ARG A 118 22.37 19.39 17.19
CA ARG A 118 20.99 19.51 16.70
C ARG A 118 20.34 18.14 16.57
N ILE A 119 21.04 17.16 15.98
CA ILE A 119 20.55 15.79 15.81
C ILE A 119 20.22 15.17 17.17
N GLN A 120 21.06 15.39 18.19
CA GLN A 120 20.79 14.89 19.55
C GLN A 120 19.52 15.47 20.18
N LYS A 121 19.10 16.68 19.77
CA LYS A 121 17.85 17.33 20.22
C LYS A 121 16.62 16.89 19.40
N GLU A 122 16.80 16.09 18.36
CA GLU A 122 15.69 15.59 17.55
C GLU A 122 14.80 14.68 18.40
N SER A 123 13.53 15.05 18.51
CA SER A 123 12.54 14.33 19.32
C SER A 123 12.20 12.96 18.74
N ASP A 124 12.12 12.85 17.41
CA ASP A 124 11.70 11.64 16.72
C ASP A 124 12.87 10.64 16.59
N PRO A 125 12.77 9.43 17.21
CA PRO A 125 13.84 8.44 17.19
C PRO A 125 14.23 7.97 15.78
N ALA A 126 13.26 7.76 14.89
CA ALA A 126 13.54 7.27 13.54
C ALA A 126 14.29 8.33 12.72
N THR A 127 13.86 9.58 12.82
CA THR A 127 14.57 10.71 12.20
C THR A 127 15.96 10.88 12.78
N ARG A 128 16.11 10.77 14.10
CA ARG A 128 17.41 10.86 14.77
C ARG A 128 18.38 9.78 14.28
N GLU A 129 17.93 8.54 14.21
CA GLU A 129 18.75 7.41 13.72
C GLU A 129 19.22 7.65 12.28
N ARG A 130 18.30 8.06 11.39
CA ARG A 130 18.62 8.39 9.99
C ARG A 130 19.70 9.48 9.90
N LEU A 131 19.53 10.58 10.63
CA LEU A 131 20.50 11.68 10.61
C LEU A 131 21.82 11.30 11.29
N GLN A 132 21.81 10.44 12.31
CA GLN A 132 23.03 9.90 12.91
C GLN A 132 23.80 8.99 11.95
N ALA A 133 23.11 8.16 11.16
CA ALA A 133 23.74 7.36 10.12
C ALA A 133 24.42 8.26 9.07
N LYS A 134 23.76 9.35 8.67
CA LYS A 134 24.34 10.38 7.80
C LYS A 134 25.52 11.08 8.43
N LEU A 135 25.41 11.53 9.67
CA LEU A 135 26.53 12.13 10.41
C LEU A 135 27.74 11.18 10.45
N LYS A 136 27.52 9.89 10.72
CA LYS A 136 28.58 8.88 10.68
C LYS A 136 29.18 8.74 9.28
N GLU A 137 28.36 8.79 8.22
CA GLU A 137 28.85 8.83 6.83
C GLU A 137 29.77 10.05 6.59
N ILE A 138 29.41 11.24 7.09
CA ILE A 138 30.22 12.46 6.98
C ILE A 138 31.52 12.37 7.79
N ILE A 139 31.45 11.87 9.03
CA ILE A 139 32.59 11.82 9.96
C ILE A 139 33.55 10.67 9.64
N CYS A 140 33.01 9.48 9.36
CA CYS A 140 33.77 8.24 9.17
C CYS A 140 33.98 7.85 7.69
N GLY A 141 33.41 8.59 6.74
CA GLY A 141 33.50 8.31 5.31
C GLY A 141 34.84 8.66 4.64
N THR A 142 34.93 8.35 3.34
CA THR A 142 36.18 8.23 2.55
C THR A 142 36.94 9.51 2.23
N SER A 143 36.51 10.70 2.67
CA SER A 143 37.38 11.88 2.71
C SER A 143 36.69 13.04 3.45
N PRO A 144 37.17 13.44 4.66
CA PRO A 144 36.92 14.80 5.13
C PRO A 144 37.22 15.82 4.01
N PRO A 145 36.63 17.02 4.04
CA PRO A 145 36.83 18.00 2.96
C PRO A 145 38.32 18.24 2.74
N ASN A 146 38.76 18.06 1.50
CA ASN A 146 40.16 18.32 1.13
C ASN A 146 40.30 19.70 0.50
N THR A 147 39.26 20.16 -0.20
CA THR A 147 39.22 21.44 -0.90
C THR A 147 38.19 22.40 -0.32
N ARG A 148 38.35 23.70 -0.59
CA ARG A 148 37.38 24.72 -0.13
C ARG A 148 35.98 24.46 -0.67
N PHE A 149 35.89 23.97 -1.91
CA PHE A 149 34.62 23.57 -2.51
C PHE A 149 33.99 22.35 -1.81
N ASP A 150 34.79 21.41 -1.30
CA ASP A 150 34.26 20.29 -0.53
C ASP A 150 33.60 20.76 0.77
N VAL A 151 34.19 21.76 1.45
CA VAL A 151 33.59 22.36 2.66
C VAL A 151 32.20 22.91 2.35
N LEU A 152 32.07 23.73 1.30
CA LEU A 152 30.77 24.24 0.85
C LEU A 152 29.80 23.11 0.52
N SER A 153 30.27 22.11 -0.22
CA SER A 153 29.44 20.97 -0.65
C SER A 153 28.91 20.17 0.54
N TRP A 154 29.73 19.93 1.55
CA TRP A 154 29.31 19.25 2.78
C TRP A 154 28.30 20.07 3.57
N GLN A 155 28.50 21.38 3.71
CA GLN A 155 27.55 22.26 4.38
C GLN A 155 26.19 22.29 3.67
N MET A 156 26.21 22.32 2.34
CA MET A 156 24.99 22.22 1.55
C MET A 156 24.31 20.87 1.69
N LEU A 157 25.08 19.77 1.70
CA LEU A 157 24.55 18.43 1.92
C LEU A 157 23.86 18.30 3.28
N MET A 158 24.49 18.74 4.38
CA MET A 158 23.85 18.71 5.70
C MET A 158 22.50 19.44 5.70
N ALA A 159 22.42 20.60 5.05
CA ALA A 159 21.17 21.34 4.92
C ALA A 159 20.13 20.68 3.99
N LEU A 160 20.55 19.86 3.01
CA LEU A 160 19.63 19.02 2.22
C LEU A 160 19.11 17.84 3.03
N GLU A 161 19.95 17.18 3.83
CA GLU A 161 19.52 16.07 4.70
C GLU A 161 18.51 16.55 5.75
N GLU A 162 18.70 17.76 6.28
CA GLU A 162 17.72 18.44 7.14
C GLU A 162 16.39 18.70 6.42
N LEU A 163 16.43 19.18 5.16
CA LEU A 163 15.24 19.41 4.35
C LEU A 163 14.50 18.10 4.06
N ASP A 164 15.23 17.06 3.70
CA ASP A 164 14.71 15.73 3.37
C ASP A 164 14.06 15.06 4.58
N SER A 165 14.73 15.10 5.72
CA SER A 165 14.23 14.60 7.00
C SER A 165 12.95 15.33 7.42
N ALA A 166 12.97 16.67 7.46
CA ALA A 166 11.80 17.45 7.84
C ALA A 166 10.63 17.25 6.86
N GLY A 167 10.92 17.21 5.56
CA GLY A 167 9.92 16.94 4.53
C GLY A 167 9.29 15.55 4.66
N THR A 168 10.11 14.51 4.88
CA THR A 168 9.61 13.14 5.08
C THR A 168 8.71 13.06 6.30
N GLN A 169 9.12 13.64 7.42
CA GLN A 169 8.34 13.62 8.66
C GLN A 169 7.01 14.37 8.50
N GLN A 170 7.03 15.54 7.87
CA GLN A 170 5.83 16.34 7.67
C GLN A 170 4.85 15.66 6.72
N MET A 171 5.33 15.12 5.60
CA MET A 171 4.49 14.35 4.67
C MET A 171 3.90 13.12 5.35
N GLY A 172 4.70 12.36 6.11
CA GLY A 172 4.22 11.20 6.84
C GLY A 172 3.09 11.53 7.81
N LYS A 173 3.26 12.57 8.64
CA LYS A 173 2.22 13.05 9.56
C LYS A 173 0.95 13.48 8.83
N THR A 174 1.08 14.23 7.73
CA THR A 174 -0.08 14.68 6.97
C THR A 174 -0.80 13.54 6.28
N PHE A 175 -0.09 12.56 5.73
CA PHE A 175 -0.70 11.39 5.11
C PHE A 175 -1.36 10.46 6.14
N GLU A 176 -0.78 10.33 7.33
CA GLU A 176 -1.41 9.66 8.46
C GLU A 176 -2.74 10.36 8.83
N THR A 177 -2.72 11.68 9.02
CA THR A 177 -3.94 12.46 9.32
C THR A 177 -4.98 12.32 8.20
N LEU A 178 -4.57 12.49 6.94
CA LEU A 178 -5.46 12.35 5.78
C LEU A 178 -6.12 10.97 5.73
N LEU A 179 -5.34 9.91 5.93
CA LEU A 179 -5.84 8.55 5.94
C LEU A 179 -6.87 8.34 7.06
N MET A 180 -6.59 8.85 8.26
CA MET A 180 -7.49 8.78 9.40
C MET A 180 -8.78 9.56 9.17
N ASP A 181 -8.69 10.81 8.72
CA ASP A 181 -9.84 11.69 8.49
C ASP A 181 -10.77 11.07 7.44
N VAL A 182 -10.22 10.67 6.30
CA VAL A 182 -10.99 10.07 5.19
C VAL A 182 -11.63 8.75 5.63
N TYR A 183 -10.92 7.93 6.39
CA TYR A 183 -11.44 6.68 6.93
C TYR A 183 -12.58 6.91 7.93
N THR A 184 -12.39 7.80 8.90
CA THR A 184 -13.37 8.09 9.95
C THR A 184 -14.66 8.66 9.37
N GLU A 185 -14.55 9.58 8.41
CA GLU A 185 -15.72 10.12 7.72
C GLU A 185 -16.45 9.03 6.92
N LYS A 186 -15.71 8.16 6.22
CA LYS A 186 -16.31 7.06 5.46
C LYS A 186 -17.05 6.05 6.33
N ILE A 187 -16.48 5.68 7.47
CA ILE A 187 -17.12 4.78 8.44
C ILE A 187 -18.36 5.43 9.06
N SER A 188 -18.33 6.73 9.32
CA SER A 188 -19.49 7.50 9.82
C SER A 188 -20.64 7.50 8.81
N ASP A 189 -20.35 7.63 7.52
CA ASP A 189 -21.35 7.58 6.44
C ASP A 189 -22.00 6.20 6.27
N ILE A 190 -21.26 5.13 6.58
CA ILE A 190 -21.76 3.74 6.58
C ILE A 190 -22.74 3.49 7.75
N LYS A 191 -22.96 4.48 8.64
CA LYS A 191 -24.03 4.53 9.66
C LYS A 191 -24.02 3.40 10.70
N GLN A 192 -22.87 2.82 11.09
CA GLN A 192 -22.89 1.74 12.08
C GLN A 192 -21.75 1.64 13.12
N ARG A 193 -20.79 2.57 13.25
CA ARG A 193 -19.67 2.38 14.20
C ARG A 193 -19.14 3.67 14.83
N ASP A 194 -19.38 3.84 16.13
CA ASP A 194 -18.69 4.85 16.95
C ASP A 194 -17.27 4.40 17.38
N GLU A 195 -16.86 3.14 17.14
CA GLU A 195 -15.68 2.55 17.81
C GLU A 195 -14.58 1.93 16.91
N ASP A 196 -14.74 1.86 15.59
CA ASP A 196 -13.76 1.22 14.71
C ASP A 196 -12.76 2.23 14.13
N SER A 197 -11.88 2.81 14.94
CA SER A 197 -10.74 3.60 14.46
C SER A 197 -9.64 2.70 13.88
N LEU A 198 -8.92 3.16 12.84
CA LEU A 198 -7.71 2.46 12.40
C LEU A 198 -6.69 2.39 13.51
N ASN A 199 -6.09 1.22 13.72
CA ASN A 199 -4.98 1.09 14.65
C ASN A 199 -3.65 1.52 13.99
N ALA A 200 -2.63 1.79 14.80
CA ALA A 200 -1.33 2.26 14.32
C ALA A 200 -0.62 1.27 13.36
N GLU A 201 -0.91 -0.03 13.47
CA GLU A 201 -0.32 -1.06 12.61
C GLU A 201 -0.95 -1.02 11.20
N GLU A 202 -2.26 -0.82 11.11
CA GLU A 202 -2.97 -0.67 9.84
C GLU A 202 -2.50 0.59 9.10
N ILE A 203 -2.37 1.71 9.81
CA ILE A 203 -1.83 2.97 9.27
C ILE A 203 -0.41 2.75 8.75
N ALA A 204 0.46 2.15 9.57
CA ALA A 204 1.83 1.89 9.19
C ALA A 204 1.93 0.98 7.97
N LYS A 205 1.06 -0.03 7.86
CA LYS A 205 0.98 -0.93 6.70
C LYS A 205 0.61 -0.18 5.42
N VAL A 206 -0.38 0.72 5.48
CA VAL A 206 -0.77 1.51 4.29
C VAL A 206 0.34 2.50 3.92
N LEU A 207 0.91 3.23 4.89
CA LEU A 207 1.99 4.20 4.64
C LEU A 207 3.28 3.56 4.10
N SER A 208 3.54 2.30 4.45
CA SER A 208 4.70 1.54 3.97
C SER A 208 4.44 0.74 2.70
N ASN A 209 3.19 0.72 2.19
CA ASN A 209 2.84 -0.02 0.99
C ASN A 209 3.44 0.62 -0.28
N PRO A 210 4.26 -0.09 -1.06
CA PRO A 210 4.84 0.46 -2.28
C PRO A 210 3.84 0.42 -3.45
N TRP A 211 3.06 1.48 -3.66
CA TRP A 211 2.03 1.49 -4.74
C TRP A 211 2.58 1.72 -6.16
N ASN A 212 3.83 2.19 -6.29
CA ASN A 212 4.55 2.27 -7.57
C ASN A 212 5.97 1.71 -7.43
N GLY A 213 6.10 0.57 -6.75
CA GLY A 213 7.37 -0.11 -6.46
C GLY A 213 8.29 0.62 -5.47
N THR A 214 7.89 1.81 -4.98
CA THR A 214 8.62 2.61 -3.98
C THR A 214 7.64 3.35 -3.08
N THR A 215 8.04 3.61 -1.83
CA THR A 215 7.26 4.41 -0.88
C THR A 215 7.35 5.91 -1.20
N PHE A 216 6.49 6.74 -0.60
CA PHE A 216 6.59 8.20 -0.75
C PHE A 216 7.93 8.75 -0.23
N SER A 217 8.45 8.20 0.86
CA SER A 217 9.69 8.63 1.50
C SER A 217 10.90 8.29 0.64
N ASP A 218 10.89 7.13 -0.02
CA ASP A 218 11.91 6.75 -1.01
C ASP A 218 11.94 7.71 -2.20
N ARG A 219 10.76 8.09 -2.70
CA ARG A 219 10.62 9.03 -3.83
C ARG A 219 11.09 10.43 -3.46
N LEU A 220 10.78 10.90 -2.26
CA LEU A 220 11.30 12.17 -1.74
C LEU A 220 12.82 12.13 -1.64
N THR A 221 13.37 11.08 -1.01
CA THR A 221 14.82 10.90 -0.84
C THR A 221 15.53 10.84 -2.21
N MET A 222 14.96 10.14 -3.19
CA MET A 222 15.49 10.09 -4.55
C MET A 222 15.49 11.47 -5.22
N ASN A 223 14.43 12.26 -5.03
CA ASN A 223 14.37 13.63 -5.52
C ASN A 223 15.48 14.50 -4.88
N MET A 224 15.73 14.36 -3.57
CA MET A 224 16.79 15.09 -2.87
C MET A 224 18.19 14.70 -3.34
N ARG A 225 18.45 13.41 -3.61
CA ARG A 225 19.71 12.95 -4.20
C ARG A 225 19.96 13.57 -5.59
N LYS A 226 18.93 13.64 -6.43
CA LYS A 226 19.01 14.31 -7.75
C LYS A 226 19.28 15.81 -7.58
N LEU A 227 18.58 16.46 -6.65
CA LEU A 227 18.80 17.87 -6.34
C LEU A 227 20.25 18.13 -5.89
N GLN A 228 20.79 17.33 -4.96
CA GLN A 228 22.18 17.43 -4.50
C GLN A 228 23.17 17.39 -5.67
N TYR A 229 23.00 16.41 -6.57
CA TYR A 229 23.83 16.29 -7.76
C TYR A 229 23.78 17.56 -8.62
N HIS A 230 22.58 18.03 -8.96
CA HIS A 230 22.40 19.22 -9.80
C HIS A 230 22.88 20.51 -9.15
N LEU A 231 22.77 20.66 -7.82
CA LEU A 231 23.30 21.82 -7.12
C LEU A 231 24.82 21.84 -7.19
N ARG A 232 25.49 20.70 -6.95
CA ARG A 232 26.95 20.58 -7.07
C ARG A 232 27.42 20.86 -8.50
N GLU A 233 26.76 20.25 -9.48
CA GLU A 233 27.01 20.47 -10.91
C GLU A 233 26.87 21.95 -11.26
N THR A 234 25.79 22.60 -10.84
CA THR A 234 25.51 24.02 -11.11
C THR A 234 26.62 24.93 -10.58
N ILE A 235 27.12 24.67 -9.37
CA ILE A 235 28.22 25.45 -8.79
C ILE A 235 29.52 25.21 -9.58
N VAL A 236 29.87 23.95 -9.86
CA VAL A 236 31.09 23.62 -10.61
C VAL A 236 31.08 24.25 -11.99
N GLN A 237 29.98 24.13 -12.73
CA GLN A 237 29.83 24.74 -14.05
C GLN A 237 29.90 26.27 -13.95
N GLY A 238 29.28 26.87 -12.93
CA GLY A 238 29.39 28.30 -12.67
C GLY A 238 30.83 28.76 -12.43
N LEU A 239 31.60 28.02 -11.64
CA LEU A 239 33.01 28.30 -11.36
C LEU A 239 33.88 28.18 -12.62
N ILE A 240 33.68 27.12 -13.43
CA ILE A 240 34.41 26.91 -14.69
C ILE A 240 34.11 28.02 -15.70
N GLN A 241 32.84 28.43 -15.78
CA GLN A 241 32.39 29.48 -16.70
C GLN A 241 32.70 30.90 -16.19
N GLY A 242 33.22 31.05 -14.97
CA GLY A 242 33.47 32.36 -14.37
C GLY A 242 32.19 33.15 -14.08
N LYS A 243 31.06 32.48 -13.80
CA LYS A 243 29.81 33.12 -13.42
C LYS A 243 29.98 33.90 -12.12
N SER A 244 29.21 34.98 -11.99
CA SER A 244 29.14 35.71 -10.71
C SER A 244 28.38 34.93 -9.66
N SER A 245 28.66 35.22 -8.39
CA SER A 245 27.92 34.63 -7.26
C SER A 245 26.40 34.78 -7.42
N SER A 246 25.94 35.97 -7.83
CA SER A 246 24.52 36.24 -8.08
C SER A 246 23.91 35.37 -9.17
N ALA A 247 24.66 35.06 -10.24
CA ALA A 247 24.19 34.20 -11.32
C ALA A 247 24.11 32.74 -10.85
N VAL A 248 25.12 32.25 -10.13
CA VAL A 248 25.10 30.89 -9.56
C VAL A 248 23.95 30.74 -8.57
N VAL A 249 23.74 31.70 -7.67
CA VAL A 249 22.60 31.68 -6.73
C VAL A 249 21.25 31.61 -7.47
N LYS A 250 21.09 32.36 -8.57
CA LYS A 250 19.88 32.31 -9.38
C LYS A 250 19.68 30.93 -10.03
N ASP A 251 20.75 30.34 -10.54
CA ASP A 251 20.69 28.99 -11.13
C ASP A 251 20.34 27.94 -10.05
N LEU A 252 20.89 28.06 -8.83
CA LEU A 252 20.54 27.19 -7.71
C LEU A 252 19.06 27.32 -7.31
N GLY A 253 18.52 28.54 -7.22
CA GLY A 253 17.10 28.76 -6.97
C GLY A 253 16.21 28.11 -8.04
N THR A 254 16.66 28.12 -9.30
CA THR A 254 15.95 27.41 -10.39
C THR A 254 15.95 25.90 -10.17
N ARG A 255 17.07 25.30 -9.72
CA ARG A 255 17.15 23.87 -9.38
C ARG A 255 16.29 23.51 -8.17
N MET A 256 16.31 24.35 -7.12
CA MET A 256 15.44 24.19 -5.94
C MET A 256 13.97 24.21 -6.32
N GLY A 257 13.54 25.18 -7.14
CA GLY A 257 12.17 25.28 -7.63
C GLY A 257 11.74 24.09 -8.49
N ALA A 258 12.64 23.58 -9.35
CA ALA A 258 12.36 22.37 -10.13
C ALA A 258 12.19 21.12 -9.25
N SER A 259 13.03 20.98 -8.21
CA SER A 259 12.89 19.91 -7.22
C SER A 259 11.60 20.03 -6.44
N PHE A 260 11.21 21.24 -6.04
CA PHE A 260 9.96 21.48 -5.34
C PHE A 260 8.74 21.11 -6.20
N LYS A 261 8.73 21.46 -7.49
CA LYS A 261 7.67 21.01 -8.42
C LYS A 261 7.52 19.50 -8.49
N GLN A 262 8.62 18.75 -8.35
CA GLN A 262 8.55 17.29 -8.27
C GLN A 262 7.91 16.84 -6.94
N VAL A 263 8.21 17.51 -5.83
CA VAL A 263 7.56 17.25 -4.54
C VAL A 263 6.07 17.56 -4.58
N GLU A 264 5.64 18.64 -5.24
CA GLU A 264 4.23 18.96 -5.41
C GLU A 264 3.48 17.82 -6.11
N ARG A 265 4.07 17.27 -7.19
CA ARG A 265 3.49 16.10 -7.88
C ARG A 265 3.42 14.88 -6.99
N ILE A 266 4.47 14.62 -6.20
CA ILE A 266 4.48 13.50 -5.24
C ILE A 266 3.33 13.68 -4.25
N ILE A 267 3.14 14.88 -3.69
CA ILE A 267 2.03 15.17 -2.79
C ILE A 267 0.69 14.89 -3.48
N ASP A 268 0.49 15.39 -4.69
CA ASP A 268 -0.77 15.19 -5.41
C ASP A 268 -1.07 13.70 -5.63
N THR A 269 -0.08 12.94 -6.12
CA THR A 269 -0.28 11.51 -6.38
C THR A 269 -0.47 10.71 -5.11
N GLU A 270 0.26 11.04 -4.04
CA GLU A 270 0.15 10.34 -2.76
C GLU A 270 -1.14 10.67 -2.03
N SER A 271 -1.58 11.93 -2.02
CA SER A 271 -2.84 12.32 -1.41
C SER A 271 -4.01 11.58 -2.04
N VAL A 272 -4.03 11.45 -3.37
CA VAL A 272 -5.06 10.66 -4.07
C VAL A 272 -4.95 9.17 -3.74
N HIS A 273 -3.74 8.63 -3.69
CA HIS A 273 -3.53 7.23 -3.31
C HIS A 273 -4.01 6.95 -1.89
N PHE A 274 -3.59 7.72 -0.88
CA PHE A 274 -3.99 7.52 0.51
C PHE A 274 -5.47 7.76 0.75
N HIS A 275 -6.08 8.72 0.04
CA HIS A 275 -7.54 8.88 0.04
C HIS A 275 -8.24 7.61 -0.47
N SER A 276 -7.76 7.06 -1.60
CA SER A 276 -8.33 5.85 -2.20
C SER A 276 -8.14 4.63 -1.30
N GLU A 277 -6.95 4.46 -0.71
CA GLU A 277 -6.67 3.38 0.25
C GLU A 277 -7.53 3.51 1.50
N ALA A 278 -7.72 4.71 2.05
CA ALA A 278 -8.59 4.92 3.20
C ALA A 278 -10.04 4.51 2.88
N MET A 279 -10.54 4.84 1.68
CA MET A 279 -11.85 4.41 1.19
C MET A 279 -11.94 2.89 1.05
N LEU A 280 -10.91 2.24 0.49
CA LEU A 280 -10.85 0.79 0.33
C LEU A 280 -10.78 0.08 1.67
N VAL A 281 -9.97 0.58 2.60
CA VAL A 281 -9.86 0.03 3.95
C VAL A 281 -11.20 0.17 4.66
N ALA A 282 -11.84 1.33 4.61
CA ALA A 282 -13.16 1.53 5.19
C ALA A 282 -14.23 0.62 4.56
N ALA A 283 -14.20 0.40 3.24
CA ALA A 283 -15.12 -0.50 2.56
C ALA A 283 -14.83 -1.99 2.82
N SER A 284 -13.57 -2.34 3.07
CA SER A 284 -13.14 -3.70 3.42
C SER A 284 -13.47 -4.07 4.87
N LYS A 285 -13.74 -3.07 5.72
CA LYS A 285 -14.27 -3.34 7.05
C LYS A 285 -15.72 -3.80 6.84
N PRO A 286 -16.05 -5.05 7.22
CA PRO A 286 -17.42 -5.56 7.07
C PRO A 286 -18.39 -4.58 7.75
N ASP A 287 -19.62 -4.38 7.26
CA ASP A 287 -20.64 -3.54 7.92
C ASP A 287 -21.05 -4.15 9.28
N SER A 288 -21.68 -3.42 10.22
CA SER A 288 -22.15 -4.09 11.48
C SER A 288 -23.43 -4.92 11.27
N ASP A 289 -24.13 -4.71 10.15
CA ASP A 289 -25.21 -5.55 9.58
C ASP A 289 -24.61 -6.68 8.73
N ASP A 290 -23.51 -6.40 8.01
CA ASP A 290 -22.57 -7.40 7.51
C ASP A 290 -21.58 -7.79 8.61
N ARG A 291 -22.06 -8.05 9.84
CA ARG A 291 -21.49 -9.16 10.59
C ARG A 291 -21.77 -10.41 9.76
N VAL A 292 -21.00 -10.56 8.68
CA VAL A 292 -20.73 -11.82 8.02
C VAL A 292 -20.56 -12.78 9.16
N ALA A 293 -21.45 -13.76 9.14
CA ALA A 293 -21.65 -14.71 10.19
C ALA A 293 -20.29 -15.14 10.73
N LYS A 294 -20.02 -14.71 11.97
CA LYS A 294 -19.10 -15.33 12.93
C LYS A 294 -18.78 -16.74 12.44
N PRO A 295 -17.51 -17.09 12.09
CA PRO A 295 -17.18 -18.19 11.17
C PRO A 295 -18.16 -19.30 11.40
N THR A 296 -19.11 -19.49 10.48
CA THR A 296 -20.23 -20.40 10.74
C THR A 296 -19.58 -21.72 11.07
N LEU A 297 -19.66 -22.13 12.34
CA LEU A 297 -19.17 -23.42 12.77
C LEU A 297 -19.77 -24.40 11.76
N PRO A 298 -18.95 -25.25 11.10
CA PRO A 298 -19.45 -26.12 10.06
C PRO A 298 -20.74 -26.78 10.54
N LYS A 299 -21.83 -26.60 9.78
CA LYS A 299 -23.14 -27.09 10.20
C LYS A 299 -23.29 -28.52 9.75
N GLN A 300 -23.56 -29.43 10.68
CA GLN A 300 -23.89 -30.81 10.29
C GLN A 300 -25.29 -30.85 9.65
N VAL A 301 -25.39 -31.48 8.48
CA VAL A 301 -26.60 -31.69 7.69
C VAL A 301 -26.68 -33.16 7.26
N GLY A 302 -27.89 -33.69 7.08
CA GLY A 302 -28.11 -35.03 6.55
C GLY A 302 -27.50 -35.22 5.16
N TYR A 303 -27.05 -36.43 4.87
CA TYR A 303 -26.48 -36.77 3.57
C TYR A 303 -27.59 -36.78 2.50
N GLY A 304 -27.53 -35.83 1.56
CA GLY A 304 -28.56 -35.55 0.55
C GLY A 304 -29.60 -34.51 0.98
N GLU A 305 -29.46 -33.88 2.15
CA GLU A 305 -30.46 -32.91 2.67
C GLU A 305 -30.40 -31.56 1.94
N THR A 306 -29.22 -31.11 1.54
CA THR A 306 -29.02 -29.83 0.84
C THR A 306 -28.81 -30.04 -0.65
N ASP A 307 -29.01 -28.98 -1.44
CA ASP A 307 -28.73 -28.95 -2.88
C ASP A 307 -27.27 -29.34 -3.19
N LEU A 308 -26.31 -28.82 -2.43
CA LEU A 308 -24.90 -29.19 -2.56
C LEU A 308 -24.64 -30.65 -2.20
N SER A 309 -25.26 -31.17 -1.15
CA SER A 309 -25.12 -32.59 -0.76
C SER A 309 -25.76 -33.51 -1.80
N LEU A 310 -26.94 -33.17 -2.33
CA LEU A 310 -27.58 -33.90 -3.41
C LEU A 310 -26.73 -33.88 -4.68
N LYS A 311 -26.07 -32.76 -4.99
CA LYS A 311 -25.14 -32.64 -6.11
C LYS A 311 -23.94 -33.60 -5.97
N VAL A 312 -23.41 -33.79 -4.76
CA VAL A 312 -22.40 -34.81 -4.47
C VAL A 312 -22.93 -36.22 -4.70
N GLN A 313 -24.15 -36.54 -4.24
CA GLN A 313 -24.76 -37.86 -4.48
C GLN A 313 -24.92 -38.14 -5.97
N GLN A 314 -25.45 -37.19 -6.73
CA GLN A 314 -25.62 -37.28 -8.18
C GLN A 314 -24.28 -37.53 -8.88
N HIS A 315 -23.22 -36.84 -8.47
CA HIS A 315 -21.89 -37.04 -9.03
C HIS A 315 -21.29 -38.40 -8.70
N ARG A 316 -21.46 -38.89 -7.47
CA ARG A 316 -21.03 -40.24 -7.09
C ARG A 316 -21.74 -41.30 -7.92
N VAL A 317 -23.07 -41.21 -8.03
CA VAL A 317 -23.87 -42.15 -8.82
C VAL A 317 -23.47 -42.09 -10.30
N GLY A 318 -23.44 -40.88 -10.89
CA GLY A 318 -23.11 -40.68 -12.30
C GLY A 318 -21.71 -41.18 -12.68
N ASN A 319 -20.75 -41.11 -11.76
CA ASN A 319 -19.37 -41.57 -11.98
C ASN A 319 -19.05 -42.94 -11.34
N LYS A 320 -20.04 -43.60 -10.73
CA LYS A 320 -19.89 -44.89 -10.01
C LYS A 320 -18.81 -44.86 -8.91
N ILE A 321 -18.75 -43.76 -8.15
CA ILE A 321 -17.79 -43.52 -7.08
C ILE A 321 -18.44 -43.84 -5.73
N PHE A 322 -18.30 -45.10 -5.28
CA PHE A 322 -18.83 -45.58 -4.00
C PHE A 322 -17.73 -45.85 -2.96
N ASP A 323 -16.51 -45.37 -3.19
CA ASP A 323 -15.42 -45.47 -2.23
C ASP A 323 -15.44 -44.32 -1.19
N LEU A 324 -14.63 -44.47 -0.15
CA LEU A 324 -14.54 -43.55 0.98
C LEU A 324 -13.68 -42.30 0.73
N ARG A 325 -13.41 -41.92 -0.53
CA ARG A 325 -12.78 -40.61 -0.80
C ARG A 325 -13.72 -39.48 -0.37
N ASN A 326 -13.17 -38.34 0.05
CA ASN A 326 -14.00 -37.18 0.42
C ASN A 326 -14.33 -36.38 -0.85
N LEU A 327 -15.58 -35.98 -1.03
CA LEU A 327 -15.98 -34.98 -2.02
C LEU A 327 -16.37 -33.67 -1.33
N VAL A 328 -16.05 -32.58 -2.02
CA VAL A 328 -16.49 -31.24 -1.65
C VAL A 328 -17.31 -30.69 -2.80
N ALA A 329 -18.48 -30.14 -2.51
CA ALA A 329 -19.24 -29.35 -3.47
C ALA A 329 -19.25 -27.88 -3.02
N ALA A 330 -19.04 -26.96 -3.95
CA ALA A 330 -19.07 -25.54 -3.66
C ALA A 330 -19.95 -24.78 -4.65
N ASP A 331 -20.63 -23.78 -4.12
CA ASP A 331 -21.37 -22.77 -4.86
C ASP A 331 -20.44 -21.59 -5.11
N VAL A 332 -19.96 -21.47 -6.35
CA VAL A 332 -18.90 -20.55 -6.75
C VAL A 332 -19.40 -19.56 -7.79
N GLU A 333 -19.00 -18.30 -7.65
CA GLU A 333 -19.29 -17.23 -8.58
C GLU A 333 -17.98 -16.74 -9.21
N ILE A 334 -17.92 -16.85 -10.54
CA ILE A 334 -16.75 -16.45 -11.33
C ILE A 334 -17.22 -15.39 -12.32
N ASP A 335 -16.70 -14.16 -12.20
CA ASP A 335 -17.09 -13.00 -13.01
C ASP A 335 -18.62 -12.78 -13.10
N GLY A 336 -19.29 -12.89 -11.95
CA GLY A 336 -20.73 -12.71 -11.83
C GLY A 336 -21.57 -13.93 -12.24
N VAL A 337 -20.93 -15.02 -12.69
CA VAL A 337 -21.64 -16.26 -13.09
C VAL A 337 -21.54 -17.29 -11.98
N ARG A 338 -22.70 -17.61 -11.38
CA ARG A 338 -22.82 -18.57 -10.28
C ARG A 338 -22.97 -20.01 -10.78
N THR A 339 -22.16 -20.92 -10.27
CA THR A 339 -22.10 -22.34 -10.67
C THR A 339 -21.84 -23.25 -9.47
N LEU A 340 -22.36 -24.49 -9.53
CA LEU A 340 -22.06 -25.52 -8.54
C LEU A 340 -20.94 -26.43 -9.06
N LYS A 341 -19.82 -26.50 -8.34
CA LYS A 341 -18.66 -27.32 -8.68
C LYS A 341 -18.38 -28.41 -7.65
N ILE A 342 -17.72 -29.49 -8.08
CA ILE A 342 -17.34 -30.63 -7.24
C ILE A 342 -15.84 -30.81 -7.30
N PHE A 343 -15.24 -31.05 -6.14
CA PHE A 343 -13.81 -31.20 -5.92
C PHE A 343 -13.55 -32.55 -5.27
N GLU A 344 -12.69 -33.34 -5.90
CA GLU A 344 -12.29 -34.68 -5.46
C GLU A 344 -10.87 -34.67 -4.93
N SER A 345 -10.59 -35.43 -3.87
CA SER A 345 -9.23 -35.56 -3.34
C SER A 345 -8.30 -36.16 -4.39
N THR A 346 -7.10 -35.59 -4.54
CA THR A 346 -6.09 -36.04 -5.51
C THR A 346 -4.82 -36.53 -4.81
N GLU A 347 -3.91 -37.17 -5.56
CA GLU A 347 -2.58 -37.56 -5.07
C GLU A 347 -1.51 -36.82 -5.87
N ARG A 348 -0.49 -36.29 -5.18
CA ARG A 348 0.63 -35.57 -5.81
C ARG A 348 1.95 -36.23 -5.48
N LEU A 349 2.81 -36.37 -6.48
CA LEU A 349 4.21 -36.77 -6.27
C LEU A 349 4.97 -35.61 -5.63
N VAL A 350 5.53 -35.85 -4.45
CA VAL A 350 6.39 -34.91 -3.73
C VAL A 350 7.78 -35.52 -3.62
N ILE A 351 8.78 -34.81 -4.12
CA ILE A 351 10.20 -35.21 -3.98
C ILE A 351 10.69 -34.63 -2.66
N LYS A 352 11.04 -35.50 -1.71
CA LYS A 352 11.64 -35.08 -0.44
C LYS A 352 13.06 -34.54 -0.67
N PRO A 353 13.60 -33.72 0.24
CA PRO A 353 14.97 -33.20 0.14
C PRO A 353 16.06 -34.29 0.01
N ASN A 354 15.75 -35.54 0.38
CA ASN A 354 16.61 -36.71 0.22
C ASN A 354 16.45 -37.44 -1.13
N GLY A 355 15.74 -36.84 -2.10
CA GLY A 355 15.50 -37.41 -3.44
C GLY A 355 14.45 -38.52 -3.49
N LYS A 356 13.79 -38.86 -2.38
CA LYS A 356 12.74 -39.89 -2.35
C LYS A 356 11.41 -39.33 -2.83
N GLU A 357 10.82 -39.98 -3.82
CA GLU A 357 9.45 -39.70 -4.28
C GLU A 357 8.42 -40.28 -3.29
N GLU A 358 7.46 -39.46 -2.88
CA GLU A 358 6.33 -39.86 -2.04
C GLU A 358 5.03 -39.31 -2.63
N LEU A 359 4.02 -40.17 -2.79
CA LEU A 359 2.66 -39.76 -3.14
C LEU A 359 1.96 -39.19 -1.91
N LYS A 360 1.70 -37.88 -1.92
CA LYS A 360 0.98 -37.17 -0.87
C LYS A 360 -0.48 -36.95 -1.30
N LYS A 361 -1.42 -37.42 -0.49
CA LYS A 361 -2.85 -37.15 -0.69
C LYS A 361 -3.14 -35.67 -0.41
N VAL A 362 -3.90 -35.04 -1.29
CA VAL A 362 -4.39 -33.66 -1.16
C VAL A 362 -5.88 -33.72 -0.88
N HIS A 363 -6.30 -33.05 0.18
CA HIS A 363 -7.70 -33.00 0.59
C HIS A 363 -8.51 -32.16 -0.40
N SER A 364 -9.78 -32.54 -0.57
CA SER A 364 -10.70 -31.91 -1.54
C SER A 364 -10.92 -30.42 -1.24
N GLU A 365 -10.94 -30.04 0.04
CA GLU A 365 -11.04 -28.66 0.51
C GLU A 365 -9.87 -27.81 0.02
N LYS A 366 -8.68 -28.39 -0.06
CA LYS A 366 -7.48 -27.69 -0.54
C LYS A 366 -7.52 -27.49 -2.06
N ILE A 367 -8.12 -28.41 -2.80
CA ILE A 367 -8.21 -28.34 -4.26
C ILE A 367 -9.16 -27.20 -4.67
N LEU A 368 -10.26 -27.01 -3.93
CA LEU A 368 -11.12 -25.83 -4.07
C LEU A 368 -10.34 -24.51 -3.94
N LEU A 369 -9.48 -24.40 -2.93
CA LEU A 369 -8.69 -23.18 -2.71
C LEU A 369 -7.59 -22.98 -3.75
N GLU A 370 -6.97 -24.07 -4.21
CA GLU A 370 -5.99 -24.00 -5.29
C GLU A 370 -6.64 -23.49 -6.57
N GLU A 371 -7.83 -23.97 -6.93
CA GLU A 371 -8.57 -23.44 -8.07
C GLU A 371 -8.93 -21.96 -7.88
N LYS A 372 -9.43 -21.55 -6.70
CA LYS A 372 -9.69 -20.14 -6.38
C LYS A 372 -8.45 -19.28 -6.62
N ASN A 373 -7.32 -19.69 -6.04
CA ASN A 373 -6.08 -18.94 -6.12
C ASN A 373 -5.52 -18.87 -7.55
N ASP A 374 -5.61 -19.96 -8.30
CA ASP A 374 -5.22 -20.00 -9.70
C ASP A 374 -6.10 -19.08 -10.56
N MET A 375 -7.41 -19.03 -10.31
CA MET A 375 -8.33 -18.13 -11.05
C MET A 375 -8.07 -16.66 -10.73
N ILE A 376 -7.86 -16.33 -9.46
CA ILE A 376 -7.52 -14.95 -9.03
C ILE A 376 -6.18 -14.53 -9.63
N ALA A 377 -5.17 -15.41 -9.63
CA ALA A 377 -3.86 -15.13 -10.24
C ALA A 377 -3.96 -14.89 -11.76
N ASN A 378 -4.97 -15.47 -12.41
CA ASN A 378 -5.27 -15.27 -13.83
C ASN A 378 -6.22 -14.08 -14.11
N GLY A 379 -6.54 -13.27 -13.10
CA GLY A 379 -7.31 -12.03 -13.25
C GLY A 379 -8.84 -12.17 -13.20
N TYR A 380 -9.37 -13.34 -12.82
CA TYR A 380 -10.80 -13.55 -12.64
C TYR A 380 -11.25 -13.19 -11.22
N THR A 381 -12.49 -12.72 -11.07
CA THR A 381 -13.14 -12.69 -9.75
C THR A 381 -13.60 -14.10 -9.38
N TYR A 382 -13.40 -14.50 -8.12
CA TYR A 382 -13.76 -15.84 -7.65
C TYR A 382 -14.27 -15.78 -6.21
N ILE A 383 -15.59 -15.88 -6.06
CA ILE A 383 -16.29 -15.84 -4.76
C ILE A 383 -16.87 -17.22 -4.47
N VAL A 384 -16.74 -17.69 -3.23
CA VAL A 384 -17.36 -18.95 -2.78
C VAL A 384 -18.43 -18.60 -1.75
N HIS A 385 -19.69 -18.95 -2.05
CA HIS A 385 -20.83 -18.62 -1.20
C HIS A 385 -21.14 -19.71 -0.18
N ARG A 386 -21.05 -20.98 -0.61
CA ARG A 386 -21.40 -22.15 0.22
C ARG A 386 -20.46 -23.30 -0.10
N VAL A 387 -20.04 -24.04 0.92
CA VAL A 387 -19.20 -25.23 0.82
C VAL A 387 -19.86 -26.38 1.57
N TYR A 388 -20.02 -27.50 0.89
CA TYR A 388 -20.41 -28.77 1.47
C TYR A 388 -19.25 -29.74 1.39
N THR A 389 -18.86 -30.34 2.51
CA THR A 389 -17.89 -31.43 2.57
C THR A 389 -18.55 -32.66 3.16
N GLU A 390 -18.36 -33.85 2.59
CA GLU A 390 -19.05 -35.04 3.13
C GLU A 390 -18.63 -35.31 4.59
N ARG A 391 -17.34 -35.13 4.89
CA ARG A 391 -16.74 -35.23 6.22
C ARG A 391 -16.55 -33.86 6.84
N GLU A 392 -16.67 -33.77 8.17
CA GLU A 392 -16.26 -32.58 8.93
C GLU A 392 -14.84 -32.14 8.52
N PRO A 393 -14.60 -30.83 8.25
CA PRO A 393 -13.27 -30.33 7.92
C PRO A 393 -12.26 -30.73 8.99
N CYS A 394 -11.16 -31.36 8.57
CA CYS A 394 -10.23 -31.96 9.53
C CYS A 394 -9.46 -30.90 10.34
N ASN A 395 -9.20 -31.21 11.61
CA ASN A 395 -8.23 -30.50 12.47
C ASN A 395 -7.20 -31.52 12.98
N LEU A 396 -6.27 -31.91 12.11
CA LEU A 396 -5.20 -32.87 12.43
C LEU A 396 -3.88 -32.10 12.45
N GLY A 397 -3.03 -32.29 13.46
CA GLY A 397 -1.75 -31.59 13.56
C GLY A 397 -0.92 -31.74 12.27
N GLY A 398 -0.85 -30.67 11.47
CA GLY A 398 -0.22 -30.61 10.13
C GLY A 398 -1.18 -30.46 8.93
N HIS A 399 -2.48 -30.68 9.10
CA HIS A 399 -3.54 -30.53 8.10
C HIS A 399 -4.84 -30.01 8.78
N ASP A 400 -5.02 -28.69 8.79
CA ASP A 400 -6.17 -28.02 9.39
C ASP A 400 -7.06 -27.40 8.32
N CYS A 401 -7.90 -28.25 7.71
CA CYS A 401 -8.87 -27.81 6.68
C CYS A 401 -9.95 -26.92 7.29
N LYS A 402 -10.23 -27.05 8.59
CA LYS A 402 -11.20 -26.20 9.30
C LYS A 402 -10.71 -24.76 9.38
N LYS A 403 -9.46 -24.58 9.81
CA LYS A 403 -8.81 -23.27 9.82
C LYS A 403 -8.59 -22.74 8.40
N LEU A 404 -8.14 -23.60 7.48
CA LEU A 404 -7.91 -23.23 6.08
C LEU A 404 -9.18 -22.65 5.43
N LEU A 405 -10.33 -23.29 5.59
CA LEU A 405 -11.60 -22.77 5.06
C LEU A 405 -12.03 -21.49 5.78
N ALA A 406 -11.85 -21.40 7.10
CA ALA A 406 -12.20 -20.20 7.86
C ALA A 406 -11.34 -18.98 7.50
N ASP A 407 -10.05 -19.18 7.25
CA ASP A 407 -9.11 -18.10 6.92
C ASP A 407 -9.27 -17.66 5.45
N GLU A 408 -9.44 -18.61 4.53
CA GLU A 408 -9.42 -18.35 3.08
C GLU A 408 -10.80 -18.12 2.48
N LEU A 409 -11.87 -18.63 3.13
CA LEU A 409 -13.27 -18.48 2.73
C LEU A 409 -14.14 -18.05 3.93
N PRO A 410 -13.83 -16.91 4.57
CA PRO A 410 -14.51 -16.49 5.81
C PRO A 410 -16.02 -16.27 5.63
N ASP A 411 -16.45 -15.91 4.43
CA ASP A 411 -17.84 -15.57 4.11
C ASP A 411 -18.67 -16.77 3.62
N ALA A 412 -18.04 -17.95 3.45
CA ALA A 412 -18.71 -19.13 2.91
C ALA A 412 -19.42 -19.93 4.00
N GLU A 413 -20.70 -20.28 3.79
CA GLU A 413 -21.38 -21.22 4.68
C GLU A 413 -20.81 -22.62 4.51
N VAL A 414 -20.20 -23.18 5.56
CA VAL A 414 -19.64 -24.54 5.53
C VAL A 414 -20.62 -25.53 6.17
N SER A 415 -20.91 -26.63 5.47
CA SER A 415 -21.74 -27.72 5.96
C SER A 415 -21.08 -29.08 5.75
N TYR A 416 -21.45 -30.06 6.58
CA TYR A 416 -20.93 -31.43 6.46
C TYR A 416 -21.92 -32.50 6.87
N SER A 417 -21.71 -33.77 6.49
CA SER A 417 -22.65 -34.85 6.85
C SER A 417 -22.18 -35.80 7.93
N VAL A 418 -20.91 -36.21 7.91
CA VAL A 418 -20.38 -37.15 8.90
C VAL A 418 -19.30 -36.51 9.78
N GLU A 419 -19.31 -36.83 11.07
CA GLU A 419 -18.29 -36.35 12.01
C GLU A 419 -16.89 -36.79 11.56
N TYR A 420 -15.89 -35.94 11.74
CA TYR A 420 -14.51 -36.25 11.39
C TYR A 420 -13.54 -35.42 12.23
N GLY A 421 -13.77 -35.46 13.55
CA GLY A 421 -13.01 -34.68 14.53
C GLY A 421 -11.55 -35.13 14.71
N GLY A 422 -10.85 -34.46 15.63
CA GLY A 422 -9.43 -34.72 15.90
C GLY A 422 -9.14 -36.11 16.51
N GLU A 423 -10.12 -36.73 17.15
CA GLU A 423 -10.00 -38.05 17.77
C GLU A 423 -10.06 -39.18 16.73
N LYS A 424 -9.33 -40.28 16.97
CA LYS A 424 -9.32 -41.43 16.04
C LYS A 424 -10.67 -42.12 16.00
N GLU A 425 -11.35 -42.17 17.14
CA GLU A 425 -12.67 -42.78 17.34
C GLU A 425 -13.77 -42.02 16.58
N SER A 426 -13.73 -40.68 16.58
CA SER A 426 -14.67 -39.84 15.80
C SER A 426 -14.54 -40.11 14.30
N ARG A 427 -13.30 -40.15 13.78
CA ARG A 427 -13.05 -40.47 12.37
C ARG A 427 -13.51 -41.87 11.97
N ALA A 428 -13.37 -42.85 12.87
CA ALA A 428 -13.84 -44.21 12.63
C ALA A 428 -15.38 -44.26 12.53
N ARG A 429 -16.10 -43.57 13.43
CA ARG A 429 -17.56 -43.45 13.38
C ARG A 429 -18.04 -42.73 12.13
N GLY A 430 -17.41 -41.60 11.78
CA GLY A 430 -17.71 -40.86 10.56
C GLY A 430 -17.53 -41.67 9.29
N ASN A 431 -16.42 -42.41 9.19
CA ASN A 431 -16.17 -43.29 8.05
C ASN A 431 -17.20 -44.42 7.94
N ALA A 432 -17.60 -45.00 9.07
CA ALA A 432 -18.65 -46.03 9.07
C ALA A 432 -20.01 -45.45 8.67
N ALA A 433 -20.35 -44.25 9.14
CA ALA A 433 -21.57 -43.54 8.75
C ALA A 433 -21.58 -43.25 7.24
N LEU A 434 -20.48 -42.72 6.69
CA LEU A 434 -20.37 -42.46 5.25
C LEU A 434 -20.45 -43.76 4.44
N ALA A 435 -19.77 -44.84 4.87
CA ALA A 435 -19.86 -46.14 4.19
C ALA A 435 -21.30 -46.65 4.10
N ASN A 436 -22.08 -46.48 5.17
CA ASN A 436 -23.48 -46.88 5.19
C ASN A 436 -24.33 -46.04 4.22
N GLU A 437 -24.10 -44.73 4.15
CA GLU A 437 -24.80 -43.85 3.20
C GLU A 437 -24.43 -44.17 1.75
N LEU A 438 -23.15 -44.44 1.47
CA LEU A 438 -22.68 -44.85 0.14
C LEU A 438 -23.27 -46.20 -0.28
N LYS A 439 -23.38 -47.16 0.64
CA LYS A 439 -24.03 -48.45 0.38
C LYS A 439 -25.51 -48.27 0.03
N LYS A 440 -26.24 -47.42 0.75
CA LYS A 440 -27.64 -47.10 0.44
C LYS A 440 -27.77 -46.44 -0.94
N LEU A 441 -26.83 -45.57 -1.33
CA LEU A 441 -26.81 -44.98 -2.66
C LEU A 441 -26.55 -46.03 -3.76
N GLU A 442 -25.61 -46.93 -3.54
CA GLU A 442 -25.29 -48.02 -4.47
C GLU A 442 -26.47 -49.00 -4.63
N GLU A 443 -27.15 -49.36 -3.53
CA GLU A 443 -28.33 -50.22 -3.53
C GLU A 443 -29.50 -49.57 -4.29
N ARG A 444 -29.75 -48.26 -4.08
CA ARG A 444 -30.79 -47.49 -4.80
C ARG A 444 -30.53 -47.41 -6.31
N GLU A 445 -29.29 -47.19 -6.72
CA GLU A 445 -28.91 -47.16 -8.14
C GLU A 445 -29.06 -48.55 -8.78
N ASN A 446 -28.75 -49.62 -8.04
CA ASN A 446 -28.91 -51.00 -8.49
C ASN A 446 -30.36 -51.52 -8.39
N GLY A 447 -31.31 -50.70 -7.92
CA GLY A 447 -32.75 -51.02 -7.87
C GLY A 447 -33.14 -52.04 -6.78
N ILE A 448 -32.41 -52.10 -5.66
CA ILE A 448 -32.66 -52.99 -4.52
C ILE A 448 -33.44 -52.28 -3.41
#